data_AF-A0A2I0CTI3-F1
#
_entry.id   AF-A0A2I0CTI3-F1
#
_cell.length_a   1.000
_cell.length_b   1.000
_cell.length_c   1.000
_cell.angle_alpha   90.00
_cell.angle_beta   90.00
_cell.angle_gamma   90.00
#
_symmetry.space_group_name_H-M   'P 1'
#
loop_
_entity.id
_entity.type
_entity.pdbx_description
1 polymer ?
#
loop_
_entity_poly.entity_id
_entity_poly.type
_entity_poly.pdbx_seq_one_letter_code
_entity_poly.pdbx_strand_id
1 'polypeptide(L)'
;MLSATITGEIVTFLQQDPTGAKFCTVNSPEARRSVRVYFRNEQQAALVERLPKHGRLTVSGRLKSQGAISDTGKAVALLSIYAQQLKIHEDRP
;
A
#
# COMPACT_ATOMS: atom_id res chain seq x y z
N MET A 1 -1.21 18.42 -6.68
CA MET A 1 -1.55 17.03 -6.25
C MET A 1 -0.22 16.33 -5.97
N LEU A 2 -0.04 15.73 -4.78
CA LEU A 2 1.25 15.14 -4.38
C LEU A 2 1.38 13.70 -4.89
N SER A 3 2.50 13.41 -5.54
CA SER A 3 2.91 12.06 -5.90
C SER A 3 3.95 11.57 -4.90
N ALA A 4 3.94 10.27 -4.59
CA ALA A 4 4.92 9.64 -3.73
C ALA A 4 5.32 8.27 -4.29
N THR A 5 6.57 7.90 -4.04
CA THR A 5 7.10 6.57 -4.27
C THR A 5 7.46 5.98 -2.92
N ILE A 6 7.01 4.75 -2.65
CA ILE A 6 7.41 3.99 -1.46
C ILE A 6 7.98 2.66 -1.88
N THR A 7 9.00 2.20 -1.15
CA THR A 7 9.45 0.81 -1.20
C THR A 7 9.21 0.16 0.16
N GLY A 8 8.76 -1.09 0.15
CA GLY A 8 8.50 -1.82 1.38
C GLY A 8 7.98 -3.23 1.18
N GLU A 9 7.60 -3.85 2.28
CA GLU A 9 7.10 -5.22 2.33
C GLU A 9 5.58 -5.23 2.51
N ILE A 10 4.91 -6.17 1.82
CA ILE A 10 3.50 -6.42 2.05
C ILE A 10 3.32 -7.06 3.43
N VAL A 11 2.57 -6.40 4.31
CA VAL A 11 2.24 -6.92 5.64
C VAL A 11 0.82 -7.46 5.75
N THR A 12 -0.08 -7.04 4.84
CA THR A 12 -1.44 -7.58 4.72
C THR A 12 -1.68 -8.08 3.31
N PHE A 13 -2.36 -9.22 3.18
CA PHE A 13 -2.88 -9.67 1.89
C PHE A 13 -3.80 -8.63 1.25
N LEU A 14 -4.07 -8.80 -0.04
CA LEU A 14 -4.97 -7.93 -0.77
C LEU A 14 -6.37 -8.00 -0.14
N GLN A 15 -6.89 -6.86 0.27
CA GLN A 15 -8.20 -6.66 0.87
C GLN A 15 -9.06 -5.79 -0.04
N GLN A 16 -10.36 -5.78 0.21
CA GLN A 16 -11.30 -4.89 -0.47
C GLN A 16 -11.95 -3.98 0.55
N ASP A 17 -12.03 -2.70 0.26
CA ASP A 17 -12.74 -1.75 1.11
C ASP A 17 -14.26 -1.74 0.79
N PRO A 18 -15.10 -1.08 1.62
CA PRO A 18 -16.54 -1.01 1.38
C PRO A 18 -16.95 -0.35 0.05
N THR A 19 -16.05 0.40 -0.60
CA THR A 19 -16.29 1.03 -1.90
C THR A 19 -15.94 0.10 -3.07
N GLY A 20 -15.45 -1.10 -2.77
CA GLY A 20 -15.00 -2.08 -3.74
C GLY A 20 -13.54 -1.91 -4.17
N ALA A 21 -12.80 -0.95 -3.61
CA ALA A 21 -11.41 -0.72 -3.99
C ALA A 21 -10.48 -1.74 -3.34
N LYS A 22 -9.63 -2.36 -4.16
CA LYS A 22 -8.63 -3.33 -3.68
C LYS A 22 -7.42 -2.59 -3.09
N PHE A 23 -6.97 -3.00 -1.92
CA PHE A 23 -5.81 -2.40 -1.26
C PHE A 23 -4.98 -3.44 -0.50
N CYS A 24 -3.71 -3.13 -0.29
CA CYS A 24 -2.84 -3.85 0.65
C CYS A 24 -2.13 -2.86 1.55
N THR A 25 -1.58 -3.32 2.67
CA THR A 25 -0.76 -2.50 3.56
C THR A 25 0.71 -2.85 3.33
N VAL A 26 1.50 -1.82 3.10
CA VAL A 26 2.95 -1.92 2.88
C VAL A 26 3.65 -1.27 4.06
N ASN A 27 4.52 -2.02 4.74
CA ASN A 27 5.43 -1.43 5.71
C ASN A 27 6.62 -0.83 4.96
N SER A 28 6.76 0.50 4.99
CA SER A 28 7.86 1.19 4.32
C SER A 28 8.89 1.68 5.34
N PRO A 29 10.12 1.13 5.34
CA PRO A 29 11.20 1.60 6.20
C PRO A 29 11.55 3.07 5.95
N GLU A 30 11.50 3.51 4.69
CA GLU A 30 11.80 4.87 4.26
C GLU A 30 10.80 5.88 4.85
N ALA A 31 9.50 5.53 4.83
CA ALA A 31 8.46 6.35 5.44
C ALA A 31 8.34 6.17 6.96
N ARG A 32 9.06 5.19 7.55
CA ARG A 32 8.95 4.74 8.95
C ARG A 32 7.52 4.45 9.38
N ARG A 33 6.67 4.03 8.44
CA ARG A 33 5.22 3.87 8.62
C ARG A 33 4.64 2.82 7.68
N SER A 34 3.51 2.25 8.10
CA SER A 34 2.63 1.46 7.24
C SER A 34 1.77 2.36 6.37
N VAL A 35 1.72 2.08 5.07
CA VAL A 35 0.98 2.86 4.07
C VAL A 35 -0.01 1.92 3.38
N ARG A 36 -1.26 2.36 3.22
CA ARG A 36 -2.23 1.63 2.40
C ARG A 36 -2.00 1.91 0.94
N VAL A 37 -1.80 0.88 0.14
CA VAL A 37 -1.69 1.02 -1.32
C VAL A 37 -2.99 0.54 -1.94
N TYR A 38 -3.65 1.44 -2.67
CA TYR A 38 -4.89 1.17 -3.39
C TYR A 38 -4.60 0.89 -4.86
N PHE A 39 -5.13 -0.21 -5.38
CA PHE A 39 -4.98 -0.63 -6.76
C PHE A 39 -6.30 -0.41 -7.51
N ARG A 40 -6.29 0.50 -8.48
CA ARG A 40 -7.43 0.72 -9.39
C ARG A 40 -7.35 -0.14 -10.65
N ASN A 41 -6.15 -0.61 -10.99
CA ASN A 41 -5.92 -1.48 -12.12
C ASN A 41 -5.99 -2.95 -11.65
N GLU A 42 -6.90 -3.73 -12.22
CA GLU A 42 -7.10 -5.14 -11.88
C GLU A 42 -5.85 -6.00 -12.15
N GLN A 43 -5.07 -5.68 -13.19
CA GLN A 43 -3.82 -6.40 -13.48
C GLN A 43 -2.80 -6.17 -12.37
N GLN A 44 -2.66 -4.94 -11.87
CA GLN A 44 -1.77 -4.65 -10.73
C GLN A 44 -2.25 -5.35 -9.47
N ALA A 45 -3.56 -5.36 -9.23
CA ALA A 45 -4.16 -6.07 -8.10
C ALA A 45 -3.88 -7.59 -8.17
N ALA A 46 -4.07 -8.21 -9.33
CA ALA A 46 -3.82 -9.63 -9.55
C ALA A 46 -2.32 -10.00 -9.39
N LEU A 47 -1.41 -9.10 -9.78
CA LEU A 47 0.02 -9.30 -9.54
C LEU A 47 0.35 -9.30 -8.04
N VAL A 48 -0.24 -8.37 -7.28
CA VAL A 48 -0.03 -8.26 -5.82
C VAL A 48 -0.70 -9.40 -5.07
N GLU A 49 -1.84 -9.89 -5.53
CA GLU A 49 -2.54 -11.05 -4.97
C GLU A 49 -1.70 -12.32 -4.98
N ARG A 50 -0.81 -12.47 -5.97
CA ARG A 50 0.12 -13.61 -6.10
C ARG A 50 1.35 -13.49 -5.21
N LEU A 51 1.60 -12.34 -4.60
CA LEU A 51 2.79 -12.15 -3.78
C LEU A 51 2.65 -12.82 -2.43
N PRO A 52 3.73 -13.47 -1.94
CA PRO A 52 3.74 -13.97 -0.58
C PRO A 52 3.67 -12.81 0.41
N LYS A 53 3.23 -13.11 1.63
CA LYS A 53 3.40 -12.19 2.75
C LYS A 53 4.89 -11.85 2.89
N HIS A 54 5.22 -10.59 3.16
CA HIS A 54 6.57 -10.03 3.13
C HIS A 54 7.19 -9.85 1.74
N GLY A 55 6.47 -10.16 0.66
CA GLY A 55 6.90 -9.81 -0.70
C GLY A 55 7.21 -8.32 -0.83
N ARG A 56 8.37 -8.02 -1.42
CA ARG A 56 8.88 -6.64 -1.52
C ARG A 56 8.40 -5.99 -2.81
N LEU A 57 7.93 -4.74 -2.70
CA LEU A 57 7.48 -3.96 -3.84
C LEU A 57 7.82 -2.48 -3.70
N THR A 58 7.92 -1.81 -4.85
CA THR A 58 7.96 -0.36 -4.96
C THR A 58 6.70 0.11 -5.66
N VAL A 59 6.00 1.08 -5.07
CA VAL A 59 4.79 1.68 -5.64
C VAL A 59 4.99 3.17 -5.78
N SER A 60 4.63 3.70 -6.94
CA SER A 60 4.54 5.14 -7.16
C SER A 60 3.11 5.52 -7.51
N GLY A 61 2.64 6.62 -6.96
CA GLY A 61 1.28 7.07 -7.22
C GLY A 61 0.88 8.31 -6.45
N ARG A 62 -0.42 8.55 -6.38
CA ARG A 62 -0.97 9.75 -5.73
C ARG A 62 -1.07 9.52 -4.23
N LEU A 63 -0.40 10.37 -3.44
CA LEU A 63 -0.47 10.34 -1.99
C LEU A 63 -1.74 11.02 -1.50
N LYS A 64 -2.43 10.35 -0.59
CA LYS A 64 -3.57 10.88 0.15
C LYS A 64 -3.31 10.67 1.65
N SER A 65 -3.58 11.71 2.43
CA SER A 65 -3.62 11.62 3.89
C SER A 65 -5.05 11.84 4.33
N GLN A 66 -5.52 11.03 5.26
CA GLN A 66 -6.82 11.20 5.92
C GLN A 66 -6.62 11.18 7.43
N GLY A 67 -7.32 12.07 8.14
CA GLY A 67 -7.39 12.00 9.59
C GLY A 67 -8.16 10.74 10.00
N ALA A 68 -7.62 10.01 10.97
CA ALA A 68 -8.24 8.84 11.57
C ALA A 68 -8.04 8.87 13.08
N ILE A 69 -8.88 8.14 13.81
CA ILE A 69 -8.70 7.90 15.24
C ILE A 69 -8.16 6.48 15.37
N SER A 70 -7.00 6.34 16.01
CA SER A 70 -6.43 5.03 16.33
C SER A 70 -7.24 4.34 17.43
N ASP A 71 -7.01 3.04 17.60
CA ASP A 71 -7.65 2.22 18.64
C ASP A 71 -7.36 2.72 20.07
N THR A 72 -6.34 3.58 20.24
CA THR A 72 -6.00 4.24 21.51
C THR A 72 -6.66 5.61 21.70
N GLY A 73 -7.57 6.01 20.81
CA GLY A 73 -8.25 7.31 20.83
C GLY A 73 -7.41 8.48 20.32
N LYS A 74 -6.15 8.25 19.91
CA LYS A 74 -5.28 9.30 19.37
C LYS A 74 -5.63 9.62 17.92
N ALA A 75 -5.66 10.92 17.60
CA ALA A 75 -5.71 11.39 16.22
C ALA A 75 -4.41 11.01 15.49
N VAL A 76 -4.55 10.29 14.38
CA VAL A 76 -3.46 9.81 13.53
C VAL A 76 -3.74 10.15 12.07
N ALA A 77 -2.67 10.25 11.29
CA ALA A 77 -2.78 10.37 9.84
C ALA A 77 -2.69 8.98 9.20
N LEU A 78 -3.76 8.56 8.54
CA LEU A 78 -3.77 7.39 7.67
C LEU A 78 -3.22 7.79 6.30
N LEU A 79 -2.05 7.24 5.96
CA LEU A 79 -1.41 7.48 4.68
C LEU A 79 -1.82 6.41 3.68
N SER A 80 -2.23 6.87 2.50
CA SER A 80 -2.68 6.02 1.40
C SER A 80 -2.05 6.46 0.09
N ILE A 81 -1.64 5.51 -0.74
CA ILE A 81 -1.15 5.76 -2.11
C ILE A 81 -2.11 5.08 -3.08
N TYR A 82 -2.67 5.84 -4.02
CA TYR A 82 -3.33 5.27 -5.18
C TYR A 82 -2.28 4.92 -6.21
N ALA A 83 -2.01 3.62 -6.37
CA ALA A 83 -0.97 3.11 -7.23
C ALA A 83 -1.21 3.54 -8.69
N GLN A 84 -0.17 4.08 -9.31
CA GLN A 84 -0.11 4.35 -10.74
C GLN A 84 0.95 3.45 -11.38
N GLN A 85 2.08 3.25 -10.71
CA GLN A 85 3.16 2.36 -11.11
C GLN A 85 3.47 1.38 -9.98
N LEU A 86 3.79 0.14 -10.36
CA LEU A 86 4.14 -0.95 -9.47
C LEU A 86 5.39 -1.64 -10.01
N LYS A 87 6.36 -1.89 -9.13
CA LYS A 87 7.49 -2.77 -9.37
C LYS A 87 7.53 -3.80 -8.25
N ILE A 88 7.52 -5.07 -8.64
CA ILE A 88 7.68 -6.19 -7.73
C ILE A 88 9.17 -6.55 -7.71
N HIS A 89 9.72 -6.76 -6.53
CA HIS A 89 11.08 -7.28 -6.37
C HIS A 89 10.93 -8.76 -6.02
N GLU A 90 11.25 -9.64 -6.97
CA GLU A 90 11.31 -11.07 -6.70
C GLU A 90 12.41 -11.32 -5.66
N ASP A 91 12.11 -12.14 -4.65
CA ASP A 91 13.15 -12.70 -3.79
C ASP A 91 14.06 -13.51 -4.71
N ARG A 92 15.29 -13.03 -4.91
CA ARG A 92 16.33 -13.93 -5.39
C ARG A 92 16.59 -14.93 -4.25
N PRO A 93 16.53 -16.25 -4.52
CA PRO A 93 16.86 -17.27 -3.54
C PRO A 93 18.29 -17.12 -3.02
#